data_AF-A0A954IPE5-F1
#
_entry.id   AF-A0A954IPE5-F1
#
_cell.length_a   1.000
_cell.length_b   1.000
_cell.length_c   1.000
_cell.angle_alpha   90.00
_cell.angle_beta   90.00
_cell.angle_gamma   90.00
#
_symmetry.space_group_name_H-M   'P 1'
#
loop_
_entity.id
_entity.type
_entity.pdbx_description
1 polymer ?
#
loop_
_entity_poly.entity_id
_entity_poly.type
_entity_poly.pdbx_seq_one_letter_code
_entity_poly.pdbx_strand_id
1 'polypeptide(L)'
;MTTSIQARKDVYSRVTDKIITDLEQGVRPWMKPWNAEHAAGRITRPLRHNGAPYNGINVLMLWSAAVDHGYAAPIWMTYKQAAELGAHVRKGEKGEPVVYANTLTRTETDEATGEEIDQTIPFMKGYTVFNVEQIEDLPEHYYELAEPVLDP
;
A
#
# COMPACT_ATOMS: atom_id res chain seq x y z
N MET A 1 28.33 -8.51 -26.99
CA MET A 1 28.18 -7.89 -25.66
C MET A 1 26.75 -8.11 -25.23
N THR A 2 26.53 -9.02 -24.28
CA THR A 2 25.17 -9.38 -23.84
C THR A 2 24.77 -8.41 -22.75
N THR A 3 23.88 -7.49 -23.08
CA THR A 3 23.33 -6.52 -22.11
C THR A 3 22.51 -7.30 -21.09
N SER A 4 23.06 -7.48 -19.89
CA SER A 4 22.32 -7.98 -18.73
C SER A 4 21.19 -6.99 -18.42
N ILE A 5 19.96 -7.33 -18.79
CA ILE A 5 18.78 -6.66 -18.27
C ILE A 5 18.73 -7.08 -16.80
N GLN A 6 19.30 -6.26 -15.92
CA GLN A 6 19.15 -6.43 -14.48
C GLN A 6 17.64 -6.36 -14.20
N ALA A 7 17.02 -7.53 -13.98
CA ALA A 7 15.59 -7.64 -13.77
C ALA A 7 15.24 -6.82 -12.53
N ARG A 8 14.65 -5.65 -12.75
CA ARG A 8 14.02 -4.82 -11.74
C ARG A 8 13.18 -5.77 -10.88
N LYS A 9 13.60 -6.03 -9.63
CA LYS A 9 12.94 -6.97 -8.70
C LYS A 9 11.43 -6.84 -8.90
N ASP A 10 10.85 -7.92 -9.42
CA ASP A 10 9.45 -7.98 -9.77
C ASP A 10 8.61 -7.62 -8.53
N VAL A 11 7.53 -6.88 -8.72
CA VAL A 11 6.65 -6.44 -7.62
C VAL A 11 6.18 -7.66 -6.84
N TYR A 12 5.92 -8.77 -7.55
CA TYR A 12 5.63 -10.08 -6.94
C TYR A 12 6.74 -10.55 -6.03
N SER A 13 8.00 -10.59 -6.50
CA SER A 13 9.14 -11.04 -5.68
C SER A 13 9.30 -10.21 -4.41
N ARG A 14 9.13 -8.89 -4.48
CA ARG A 14 9.28 -8.04 -3.27
C ARG A 14 8.23 -8.34 -2.21
N VAL A 15 6.98 -8.53 -2.64
CA VAL A 15 5.88 -8.87 -1.73
C VAL A 15 6.09 -10.27 -1.15
N THR A 16 6.47 -11.24 -1.98
CA THR A 16 6.75 -12.60 -1.55
C THR A 16 7.93 -12.65 -0.58
N ASP A 17 9.04 -11.96 -0.87
CA ASP A 17 10.24 -11.89 -0.01
C ASP A 17 9.87 -11.35 1.40
N LYS A 18 9.01 -10.31 1.46
CA LYS A 18 8.50 -9.76 2.73
C LYS A 18 7.71 -10.81 3.51
N ILE A 19 6.78 -11.48 2.86
CA ILE A 19 5.96 -12.53 3.51
C ILE A 19 6.83 -13.67 4.02
N ILE A 20 7.82 -14.11 3.22
CA ILE A 20 8.77 -15.15 3.64
C ILE A 20 9.55 -14.68 4.87
N THR A 21 10.08 -13.45 4.86
CA THR A 21 10.82 -12.89 5.99
C THR A 21 9.97 -12.88 7.27
N ASP A 22 8.70 -12.48 7.16
CA ASP A 22 7.79 -12.47 8.30
C ASP A 22 7.56 -13.91 8.82
N LEU A 23 7.35 -14.87 7.91
CA LEU A 23 7.17 -16.28 8.26
C LEU A 23 8.41 -16.90 8.93
N GLU A 24 9.62 -16.54 8.47
CA GLU A 24 10.89 -16.97 9.06
C GLU A 24 11.06 -16.44 10.49
N GLN A 25 10.50 -15.27 10.79
CA GLN A 25 10.43 -14.71 12.15
C GLN A 25 9.31 -15.35 13.00
N GLY A 26 8.64 -16.38 12.50
CA GLY A 26 7.50 -17.02 13.16
C GLY A 26 6.21 -16.20 13.11
N VAL A 27 6.20 -15.11 12.34
CA VAL A 27 5.05 -14.24 12.17
C VAL A 27 4.22 -14.73 11.00
N ARG A 28 2.96 -15.09 11.24
CA ARG A 28 1.99 -15.30 10.16
C ARG A 28 1.27 -13.97 9.92
N PRO A 29 1.53 -13.25 8.80
CA PRO A 29 0.96 -11.91 8.57
C PRO A 29 -0.58 -11.91 8.53
N TRP A 30 -1.16 -13.06 8.19
CA TRP A 30 -2.60 -13.31 8.20
C TRP A 30 -3.12 -13.95 9.51
N MET A 31 -2.33 -14.01 10.59
CA MET A 31 -2.81 -14.42 11.92
C MET A 31 -2.37 -13.50 13.06
N LYS A 32 -1.41 -12.57 12.85
CA LYS A 32 -1.02 -11.56 13.87
C LYS A 32 -2.16 -10.55 14.07
N PRO A 33 -2.33 -10.07 15.32
CA PRO A 33 -3.54 -10.32 16.07
C PRO A 33 -4.61 -9.27 15.77
N TRP A 34 -5.68 -9.66 15.09
CA TRP A 34 -6.88 -8.81 14.99
C TRP A 34 -7.68 -8.76 16.30
N ASN A 35 -7.16 -9.36 17.37
CA ASN A 35 -7.77 -9.43 18.69
C ASN A 35 -6.78 -9.17 19.84
N ALA A 36 -5.66 -8.49 19.58
CA ALA A 36 -4.91 -7.91 20.68
C ALA A 36 -5.60 -6.61 21.07
N GLU A 37 -6.22 -6.62 22.25
CA GLU A 37 -6.64 -5.45 23.02
C GLU A 37 -5.45 -4.48 23.17
N HIS A 38 -5.15 -3.70 22.13
CA HIS A 38 -4.46 -2.44 22.29
C HIS A 38 -5.48 -1.46 22.83
N ALA A 39 -5.14 -0.79 23.92
CA ALA A 39 -5.97 0.17 24.66
C ALA A 39 -6.35 1.45 23.86
N ALA A 40 -6.29 1.43 22.53
CA ALA A 40 -6.53 2.57 21.65
C ALA A 40 -7.50 2.28 20.47
N GLY A 41 -8.18 1.13 20.45
CA GLY A 41 -9.30 0.91 19.51
C GLY A 41 -9.04 -0.15 18.43
N ARG A 42 -10.14 -0.62 17.85
CA ARG A 42 -10.19 -1.75 16.90
C ARG A 42 -9.29 -1.50 15.69
N ILE A 43 -8.53 -2.51 15.28
CA ILE A 43 -7.76 -2.48 14.02
C ILE A 43 -8.74 -2.28 12.86
N THR A 44 -8.76 -1.07 12.31
CA THR A 44 -9.53 -0.76 11.11
C THR A 44 -8.72 -1.14 9.86
N ARG A 45 -9.39 -1.31 8.72
CA ARG A 45 -8.71 -1.57 7.45
C ARG A 45 -7.82 -0.36 7.13
N PRO A 46 -6.59 -0.56 6.61
CA PRO A 46 -5.78 0.56 6.16
C PRO A 46 -6.55 1.36 5.11
N LEU A 47 -6.49 2.68 5.21
CA LEU A 47 -7.21 3.63 4.37
C LEU A 47 -6.21 4.39 3.50
N ARG A 48 -6.65 4.73 2.29
CA ARG A 48 -5.96 5.68 1.41
C ARG A 48 -6.17 7.10 1.93
N HIS A 49 -5.39 8.06 1.41
CA HIS A 49 -5.52 9.49 1.75
C HIS A 49 -6.94 10.07 1.62
N ASN A 50 -7.81 9.44 0.82
CA ASN A 50 -9.20 9.85 0.58
C ASN A 50 -10.23 9.03 1.39
N GLY A 51 -9.79 8.24 2.38
CA GLY A 51 -10.65 7.41 3.21
C GLY A 51 -11.07 6.08 2.58
N ALA A 52 -10.75 5.83 1.30
CA ALA A 52 -11.11 4.55 0.67
C ALA A 52 -10.23 3.40 1.21
N PRO A 53 -10.80 2.25 1.60
CA PRO A 53 -10.04 1.15 2.18
C PRO A 53 -9.14 0.47 1.14
N TYR A 54 -7.95 0.04 1.57
CA TYR A 54 -7.09 -0.86 0.79
C TYR A 54 -7.72 -2.25 0.68
N ASN A 55 -7.40 -2.97 -0.40
CA ASN A 55 -7.93 -4.31 -0.69
C ASN A 55 -6.80 -5.31 -0.95
N GLY A 56 -7.09 -6.61 -0.76
CA GLY A 56 -6.18 -7.70 -1.08
C GLY A 56 -4.89 -7.65 -0.29
N ILE A 57 -3.77 -7.96 -0.95
CA ILE A 57 -2.46 -8.13 -0.30
C ILE A 57 -1.95 -6.86 0.40
N ASN A 58 -2.36 -5.68 -0.07
CA ASN A 58 -1.99 -4.41 0.57
C ASN A 58 -2.52 -4.29 2.00
N VAL A 59 -3.64 -4.94 2.32
CA VAL A 59 -4.19 -4.94 3.68
C VAL A 59 -3.21 -5.63 4.63
N LEU A 60 -2.72 -6.81 4.26
CA LEU A 60 -1.77 -7.59 5.07
C LEU A 60 -0.43 -6.86 5.21
N MET A 61 0.08 -6.30 4.12
CA MET A 61 1.35 -5.59 4.11
C MET A 61 1.33 -4.34 4.99
N LEU A 62 0.27 -3.53 4.87
CA LEU A 62 0.15 -2.30 5.65
C LEU A 62 -0.17 -2.57 7.13
N TRP A 63 -0.89 -3.64 7.44
CA TRP A 63 -1.05 -4.08 8.83
C TRP A 63 0.26 -4.55 9.45
N SER A 64 1.05 -5.37 8.74
CA SER A 64 2.38 -5.75 9.21
C SER A 64 3.22 -4.51 9.50
N ALA A 65 3.27 -3.57 8.55
CA ALA A 65 4.05 -2.35 8.72
C ALA A 65 3.56 -1.48 9.89
N ALA A 66 2.24 -1.34 10.08
CA ALA A 66 1.67 -0.62 11.21
C ALA A 66 2.10 -1.24 12.54
N VAL A 67 2.05 -2.57 12.66
CA VAL A 67 2.47 -3.28 13.88
C VAL A 67 3.98 -3.17 14.10
N ASP A 68 4.77 -3.37 13.05
CA ASP A 68 6.24 -3.37 13.13
C ASP A 68 6.79 -1.99 13.53
N HIS A 69 6.12 -0.91 13.12
CA HIS A 69 6.53 0.47 13.41
C HIS A 69 5.71 1.14 14.52
N GLY A 70 4.65 0.50 15.01
CA GLY A 70 3.78 1.04 16.06
C GLY A 70 2.85 2.17 15.60
N TYR A 71 2.48 2.24 14.32
CA TYR A 71 1.53 3.24 13.81
C TYR A 71 0.11 2.93 14.30
N ALA A 72 -0.54 3.93 14.87
CA ALA A 72 -1.93 3.91 15.30
C ALA A 72 -2.89 4.37 14.19
N ALA A 73 -2.48 5.33 13.37
CA ALA A 73 -3.29 5.89 12.30
C ALA A 73 -3.43 4.89 11.14
N PRO A 74 -4.66 4.63 10.64
CA PRO A 74 -4.86 3.67 9.56
C PRO A 74 -4.61 4.28 8.18
N ILE A 75 -4.25 5.56 8.08
CA ILE A 75 -4.21 6.29 6.81
C ILE A 75 -2.80 6.25 6.20
N TRP A 76 -2.75 5.90 4.92
CA TRP A 76 -1.52 5.81 4.14
C TRP A 76 -1.64 6.60 2.84
N MET A 77 -0.58 7.31 2.48
CA MET A 77 -0.53 8.12 1.25
C MET A 77 0.85 8.10 0.59
N THR A 78 0.89 8.36 -0.71
CA THR A 78 2.15 8.48 -1.44
C THR A 78 2.85 9.80 -1.12
N TYR A 79 4.16 9.85 -1.33
CA TYR A 79 4.94 11.09 -1.18
C TYR A 79 4.35 12.25 -2.00
N LYS A 80 3.89 11.97 -3.23
CA LYS A 80 3.29 12.98 -4.11
C LYS A 80 2.00 13.54 -3.54
N GLN A 81 1.17 12.69 -2.93
CA GLN A 81 -0.07 13.13 -2.26
C GLN A 81 0.22 13.99 -1.04
N ALA A 82 1.23 13.66 -0.24
CA ALA A 82 1.66 14.50 0.87
C ALA A 82 2.11 15.88 0.37
N ALA A 83 2.96 15.92 -0.66
CA ALA A 83 3.44 17.17 -1.25
C ALA A 83 2.32 18.03 -1.86
N GLU A 84 1.30 17.40 -2.47
CA GLU A 84 0.10 18.09 -2.98
C GLU A 84 -0.73 18.75 -1.86
N LEU A 85 -0.62 18.25 -0.62
CA LEU A 85 -1.25 18.84 0.57
C LEU A 85 -0.35 19.89 1.26
N GLY A 86 0.82 20.21 0.71
CA GLY A 86 1.80 21.09 1.34
C GLY A 86 2.60 20.44 2.47
N ALA A 87 2.48 19.12 2.63
CA ALA A 87 3.09 18.33 3.68
C ALA A 87 4.37 17.63 3.19
N HIS A 88 5.24 17.20 4.12
CA HIS A 88 6.45 16.45 3.78
C HIS A 88 6.68 15.24 4.67
N VAL A 89 7.17 14.16 4.05
CA VAL A 89 7.65 12.99 4.80
C VAL A 89 8.90 13.39 5.60
N ARG A 90 8.94 13.05 6.88
CA ARG A 90 10.10 13.35 7.74
C ARG A 90 11.37 12.71 7.20
N LYS A 91 12.48 13.41 7.41
CA LYS A 91 13.79 12.94 6.94
C LYS A 91 14.17 11.61 7.60
N GLY A 92 14.45 10.60 6.78
CA GLY A 92 14.89 9.27 7.24
C GLY A 92 13.77 8.24 7.33
N GLU A 93 12.51 8.67 7.22
CA GLU A 93 11.36 7.76 7.15
C GLU A 93 11.42 6.89 5.89
N LYS A 94 11.00 5.64 6.03
CA LYS A 94 10.92 4.67 4.94
C LYS A 94 9.46 4.38 4.64
N GLY A 95 9.12 4.40 3.36
CA GLY A 95 7.77 4.07 2.92
C GLY A 95 7.62 2.57 2.67
N GLU A 96 6.37 2.13 2.73
CA GLU A 96 5.96 0.75 2.52
C GLU A 96 5.54 0.53 1.07
N PRO A 97 5.93 -0.61 0.46
CA PRO A 97 5.46 -0.96 -0.87
C PRO A 97 3.96 -1.28 -0.82
N VAL A 98 3.22 -0.92 -1.87
CA VAL A 98 1.86 -1.40 -2.15
C VAL A 98 1.70 -1.67 -3.63
N VAL A 99 0.72 -2.49 -3.98
CA VAL A 99 0.50 -2.97 -5.34
C VAL A 99 -0.85 -2.50 -5.88
N TYR A 100 -0.87 -2.04 -7.12
CA TYR A 100 -2.06 -1.75 -7.87
C TYR A 100 -2.10 -2.60 -9.13
N ALA A 101 -3.10 -3.47 -9.24
CA ALA A 101 -3.37 -4.24 -10.44
C ALA A 101 -4.65 -3.75 -11.09
N ASN A 102 -4.62 -3.55 -12.41
CA ASN A 102 -5.79 -3.22 -13.21
C ASN A 102 -5.58 -3.65 -14.66
N THR A 103 -6.60 -3.54 -15.50
CA THR A 103 -6.50 -3.77 -16.95
C THR A 103 -6.43 -2.43 -17.70
N LEU A 104 -5.74 -2.43 -18.83
CA LEU A 104 -5.66 -1.32 -19.78
C LEU A 104 -6.26 -1.79 -21.10
N THR A 105 -7.24 -1.07 -21.63
CA THR A 105 -7.74 -1.31 -22.99
C THR A 105 -6.86 -0.58 -23.98
N ARG A 106 -6.37 -1.28 -25.00
CA ARG A 106 -5.61 -0.73 -26.12
C ARG A 106 -6.23 -1.18 -27.42
N THR A 107 -6.64 -0.21 -28.23
CA THR A 107 -7.10 -0.46 -29.59
C THR A 107 -5.87 -0.66 -30.48
N GLU A 108 -5.78 -1.81 -31.13
CA GLU A 108 -4.75 -2.13 -32.12
C GLU A 108 -5.43 -2.43 -33.45
N THR A 109 -4.89 -1.91 -34.55
CA THR A 109 -5.36 -2.26 -35.89
C THR A 109 -4.78 -3.60 -36.30
N ASP A 110 -5.64 -4.55 -36.62
CA ASP A 110 -5.24 -5.84 -37.15
C ASP A 110 -4.53 -5.64 -38.49
N GLU A 111 -3.26 -6.06 -38.58
CA GLU A 111 -2.45 -5.88 -39.79
C GLU A 111 -2.95 -6.70 -40.99
N ALA A 112 -3.78 -7.73 -40.76
CA ALA A 112 -4.31 -8.60 -41.80
C ALA A 112 -5.71 -8.18 -42.28
N THR A 113 -6.56 -7.66 -41.39
CA THR A 113 -7.94 -7.26 -41.74
C THR A 113 -8.15 -5.75 -41.81
N GLY A 114 -7.25 -4.95 -41.23
CA GLY A 114 -7.39 -3.50 -41.11
C GLY A 114 -8.47 -3.08 -40.10
N GLU A 115 -9.05 -4.03 -39.35
CA GLU A 115 -10.07 -3.75 -38.34
C GLU A 115 -9.43 -3.31 -37.02
N GLU A 116 -10.08 -2.38 -36.32
CA GLU A 116 -9.68 -2.00 -34.97
C GLU A 116 -10.16 -3.04 -33.96
N ILE A 117 -9.22 -3.65 -33.24
CA ILE A 117 -9.49 -4.64 -32.19
C ILE A 117 -9.10 -4.04 -30.84
N ASP A 118 -10.05 -3.99 -29.92
CA ASP A 118 -9.81 -3.63 -28.53
C ASP A 118 -9.19 -4.81 -27.78
N GLN A 119 -7.92 -4.68 -27.41
CA GLN A 119 -7.23 -5.66 -26.56
C GLN A 119 -7.20 -5.20 -25.10
N THR A 120 -7.56 -6.11 -24.20
CA THR A 120 -7.46 -5.87 -22.75
C THR A 120 -6.15 -6.42 -22.20
N ILE A 121 -5.26 -5.54 -21.75
CA ILE A 121 -3.93 -5.89 -21.26
C ILE A 121 -3.90 -5.73 -19.72
N PRO A 122 -3.73 -6.81 -18.94
CA PRO A 122 -3.57 -6.71 -17.49
C PRO A 122 -2.20 -6.09 -17.16
N PHE A 123 -2.18 -5.22 -16.16
CA PHE A 123 -0.94 -4.62 -15.65
C PHE A 123 -0.93 -4.56 -14.12
N MET A 124 0.28 -4.47 -13.58
CA MET A 124 0.53 -4.28 -12.16
C MET A 124 1.59 -3.20 -11.95
N LYS A 125 1.35 -2.31 -10.99
CA LYS A 125 2.26 -1.22 -10.60
C LYS A 125 2.53 -1.29 -9.09
N GLY A 126 3.79 -1.15 -8.72
CA GLY A 126 4.19 -0.92 -7.34
C GLY A 126 4.20 0.57 -7.02
N TYR A 127 3.70 0.93 -5.85
CA TYR A 127 3.80 2.27 -5.28
C TYR A 127 4.48 2.19 -3.91
N THR A 128 4.99 3.32 -3.45
CA THR A 128 5.49 3.48 -2.08
C THR A 128 4.57 4.46 -1.35
N VAL A 129 4.07 4.04 -0.20
CA VAL A 129 3.18 4.84 0.65
C VAL A 129 3.80 5.01 2.03
N PHE A 130 3.42 6.09 2.69
CA PHE A 130 3.85 6.45 4.03
C PHE A 130 2.61 6.54 4.91
N ASN A 131 2.74 6.11 6.15
CA ASN A 131 1.71 6.35 7.15
C ASN A 131 1.63 7.86 7.42
N VAL A 132 0.45 8.40 7.71
CA VAL A 132 0.30 9.82 8.08
C VAL A 132 1.17 10.22 9.26
N GLU A 133 1.44 9.29 10.17
CA GLU A 133 2.35 9.51 11.29
C GLU A 133 3.79 9.75 10.87
N GLN A 134 4.19 9.44 9.63
CA GLN A 134 5.53 9.71 9.06
C GLN A 134 5.64 11.10 8.41
N ILE A 135 4.54 11.85 8.36
CA ILE A 135 4.39 13.07 7.55
C ILE A 135 4.10 14.27 8.46
N GLU A 136 4.85 15.34 8.26
CA GLU A 136 4.67 16.64 8.92
C GLU A 136 3.86 17.59 8.03
N ASP A 137 3.22 18.57 8.66
CA ASP A 137 2.42 19.62 8.00
C ASP A 137 1.20 19.10 7.22
N LEU A 138 0.62 17.96 7.63
CA LEU A 138 -0.66 17.51 7.10
C LEU A 138 -1.84 18.36 7.64
N PRO A 139 -2.96 18.43 6.91
CA PRO A 139 -4.21 18.96 7.45
C PRO A 139 -4.65 18.27 8.76
N GLU A 140 -5.27 19.02 9.66
CA GLU A 140 -5.61 18.59 11.03
C GLU A 140 -6.42 17.29 11.09
N HIS A 141 -7.35 17.09 10.16
CA HIS A 141 -8.18 15.87 10.09
C HIS A 141 -7.39 14.56 9.89
N TYR A 142 -6.11 14.61 9.49
CA TYR A 142 -5.23 13.45 9.43
C TYR A 142 -4.61 13.06 10.78
N TYR A 143 -4.65 13.97 11.77
CA TYR A 143 -4.18 13.74 13.14
C TYR A 143 -5.30 13.44 14.12
N GLU A 144 -6.57 13.62 13.71
CA GLU A 144 -7.73 13.26 14.51
C GLU A 144 -7.75 11.74 14.74
N LEU A 145 -7.59 11.33 16.01
CA LEU A 145 -7.84 9.96 16.41
C LEU A 145 -9.34 9.69 16.27
N ALA A 146 -9.69 8.58 15.62
CA ALA A 146 -11.08 8.17 15.53
C ALA A 146 -11.68 8.11 16.94
N GLU A 147 -12.81 8.80 17.16
CA GLU A 147 -13.51 8.72 18.44
C GLU A 147 -13.78 7.25 18.77
N PRO A 148 -13.53 6.81 20.02
CA PRO A 148 -13.86 5.46 20.42
C PRO A 148 -15.36 5.26 20.23
N VAL A 149 -15.74 4.44 19.25
CA VAL A 149 -17.12 3.99 19.10
C VAL A 149 -17.44 3.17 20.34
N LEU A 150 -18.14 3.79 21.29
CA LEU A 150 -18.73 3.10 22.44
C LEU A 150 -19.71 2.08 21.86
N ASP A 151 -19.42 0.78 22.01
CA ASP A 151 -20.42 -0.24 21.68
C ASP A 151 -21.68 0.02 22.53
N PRO A 152 -22.89 -0.10 21.97
CA PRO A 152 -24.15 0.05 22.69
C PRO A 152 -24.39 -1.01 23.77
#